data_AF-A0A2S6ADA6-F1
#
_entry.id   AF-A0A2S6ADA6-F1
#
_cell.length_a   1.000
_cell.length_b   1.000
_cell.length_c   1.000
_cell.angle_alpha   90.00
_cell.angle_beta   90.00
_cell.angle_gamma   90.00
#
_symmetry.space_group_name_H-M   'P 1'
#
loop_
_entity.id
_entity.type
_entity.pdbx_description
1 polymer ?
#
loop_
_entity_poly.entity_id
_entity_poly.type
_entity_poly.pdbx_seq_one_letter_code
_entity_poly.pdbx_strand_id
1 'polypeptide(L)' 'MQPPVDIAVRQILDYFGTCPRCGYAAEAVRTVRTFADHRREIEITASCGLPCGWYGAAPLTTMTGAHAGARS' A
#
# COMPACT_ATOMS: atom_id res chain seq x y z
N MET A 1 2.83 -19.42 11.64
CA MET A 1 2.35 -18.03 11.76
C MET A 1 0.90 -18.06 12.17
N GLN A 2 0.51 -17.27 13.17
CA GLN A 2 -0.89 -17.13 13.60
C GLN A 2 -1.66 -16.33 12.55
N PRO A 3 -2.92 -16.67 12.19
CA PRO A 3 -3.74 -15.80 11.36
C PRO A 3 -4.01 -14.46 12.06
N PRO A 4 -4.23 -13.37 11.29
CA PRO A 4 -4.68 -12.11 11.86
C PRO A 4 -6.08 -12.26 12.46
N VAL A 5 -6.33 -11.54 13.56
CA VAL A 5 -7.64 -11.45 14.21
C VAL A 5 -8.50 -10.33 13.63
N ASP A 6 -7.88 -9.36 12.95
CA ASP A 6 -8.53 -8.26 12.25
C ASP A 6 -7.75 -7.89 10.97
N ILE A 7 -8.49 -7.60 9.90
CA ILE A 7 -7.93 -7.14 8.63
C ILE A 7 -8.73 -5.91 8.18
N ALA A 8 -8.05 -4.76 8.11
CA ALA A 8 -8.63 -3.53 7.59
C ALA A 8 -7.97 -3.16 6.26
N VAL A 9 -8.78 -2.97 5.21
CA VAL A 9 -8.35 -2.52 3.89
C VAL A 9 -8.91 -1.13 3.61
N ARG A 10 -8.05 -0.17 3.26
CA ARG A 10 -8.46 1.20 2.97
C ARG A 10 -7.75 1.72 1.73
N GLN A 11 -8.47 2.41 0.86
CA GLN A 11 -7.86 3.10 -0.28
C GLN A 11 -6.97 4.26 0.22
N ILE A 12 -5.85 4.46 -0.45
CA ILE A 12 -4.95 5.60 -0.26
C ILE A 12 -5.31 6.62 -1.34
N LEU A 13 -6.18 7.58 -0.98
CA LEU A 13 -6.74 8.55 -1.92
C LEU A 13 -5.70 9.53 -2.48
N ASP A 14 -4.63 9.75 -1.73
CA ASP A 14 -3.51 10.62 -2.05
C ASP A 14 -2.28 9.83 -2.53
N TYR A 15 -2.49 8.66 -3.15
CA TYR A 15 -1.42 7.89 -3.77
C TYR A 15 -1.08 8.44 -5.16
N PHE A 16 0.18 8.82 -5.35
CA PHE A 16 0.70 9.41 -6.60
C PHE A 16 1.75 8.52 -7.29
N GLY A 17 1.73 7.21 -7.04
CA GLY A 17 2.62 6.26 -7.71
C GLY A 17 2.24 6.02 -9.18
N THR A 18 3.22 5.62 -9.97
CA THR A 18 3.02 5.22 -11.38
C THR A 18 3.18 3.73 -11.57
N CYS A 19 2.47 3.17 -12.55
CA CYS A 19 2.57 1.79 -12.95
C CYS A 19 3.97 1.51 -13.53
N PRO A 20 4.74 0.54 -12.98
CA PRO A 20 6.08 0.24 -13.48
C PRO A 20 6.07 -0.44 -14.86
N ARG A 21 4.91 -0.93 -15.33
CA ARG A 21 4.79 -1.56 -16.66
C ARG A 21 4.49 -0.58 -17.78
N CYS A 22 3.62 0.42 -17.55
CA CYS A 22 3.13 1.31 -18.61
C CYS A 22 3.21 2.81 -18.28
N GLY A 23 3.65 3.19 -17.08
CA GLY A 23 3.84 4.58 -16.67
C GLY A 23 2.56 5.35 -16.28
N TYR A 24 1.38 4.75 -16.42
CA TYR A 24 0.11 5.38 -16.03
C TYR A 24 -0.01 5.53 -14.52
N ALA A 25 -0.83 6.47 -14.05
CA ALA A 25 -1.16 6.58 -12.63
C ALA A 25 -1.68 5.24 -12.09
N ALA A 26 -1.19 4.85 -10.92
CA ALA A 26 -1.68 3.70 -10.18
C ALA A 26 -2.53 4.17 -9.00
N GLU A 27 -3.46 3.33 -8.57
CA GLU A 27 -4.18 3.49 -7.31
C GLU A 27 -3.59 2.52 -6.28
N ALA A 28 -3.72 2.81 -4.99
CA ALA A 28 -3.19 1.93 -3.95
C ALA A 28 -4.16 1.74 -2.78
N VAL A 29 -4.02 0.60 -2.13
CA VAL A 29 -4.69 0.26 -0.88
C VAL A 29 -3.67 -0.02 0.22
N ARG A 30 -4.04 0.30 1.45
CA ARG A 30 -3.32 -0.08 2.66
C ARG A 30 -4.09 -1.20 3.34
N THR A 31 -3.44 -2.34 3.48
CA THR A 31 -3.94 -3.48 4.26
C THR A 31 -3.23 -3.49 5.61
N VAL A 32 -3.99 -3.44 6.69
CA VAL A 32 -3.49 -3.59 8.06
C VAL A 32 -3.97 -4.93 8.60
N ARG A 33 -3.03 -5.78 8.98
CA ARG A 33 -3.29 -7.07 9.62
C ARG A 33 -2.92 -6.96 11.09
N THR A 34 -3.90 -7.11 11.97
CA THR A 34 -3.69 -7.14 13.43
C THR A 34 -3.72 -8.58 13.91
N PHE A 35 -2.71 -8.98 14.68
CA PHE A 35 -2.59 -10.33 15.21
C PHE A 35 -2.99 -10.39 16.70
N ALA A 36 -3.19 -11.60 17.23
CA ALA A 36 -3.61 -11.80 18.62
C ALA A 36 -2.58 -11.31 19.65
N ASP A 37 -1.31 -11.24 19.27
CA ASP A 37 -0.19 -10.68 20.04
C ASP A 37 -0.11 -9.14 19.95
N HIS A 38 -1.13 -8.49 19.39
CA HIS A 38 -1.21 -7.05 19.10
C HIS A 38 -0.19 -6.54 18.07
N ARG A 39 0.58 -7.43 17.42
CA ARG A 39 1.44 -7.07 16.31
C ARG A 39 0.60 -6.57 15.14
N ARG A 40 1.12 -5.59 14.41
CA ARG A 40 0.50 -5.02 13.22
C ARG A 40 1.44 -5.14 12.03
N GLU A 41 0.96 -5.76 10.98
CA GLU A 41 1.63 -5.77 9.68
C GLU A 41 0.88 -4.84 8.74
N ILE A 42 1.64 -4.02 8.00
CA ILE A 42 1.09 -3.05 7.05
C ILE A 42 1.64 -3.42 5.67
N GLU A 43 0.74 -3.60 4.72
CA GLU A 43 1.06 -3.85 3.33
C GLU A 43 0.42 -2.77 2.47
N ILE A 44 1.17 -2.24 1.50
CA ILE A 44 0.65 -1.34 0.49
C ILE A 44 0.71 -2.06 -0.84
N THR A 45 -0.43 -2.14 -1.49
CA THR A 45 -0.55 -2.79 -2.80
C THR A 45 -1.16 -1.80 -3.78
N ALA A 46 -0.56 -1.69 -4.95
CA ALA A 46 -1.01 -0.81 -6.01
C ALA A 46 -1.55 -1.60 -7.20
N SER A 47 -2.52 -1.02 -7.89
CA SER A 47 -3.05 -1.49 -9.17
C SER A 47 -2.96 -0.42 -10.23
N CYS A 48 -2.68 -0.83 -11.46
CA CYS A 48 -2.80 0.00 -12.64
C CYS A 48 -4.23 -0.09 -13.17
N GLY A 49 -4.94 1.05 -13.15
CA GLY A 49 -6.34 1.12 -13.52
C GLY A 49 -6.66 0.78 -14.98
N LEU A 50 -5.68 0.84 -15.91
CA LEU A 50 -5.66 0.38 -17.32
C LEU A 50 -4.37 0.94 -17.99
N PRO A 51 -3.87 0.38 -19.12
CA PRO A 51 -4.37 -0.79 -19.85
C PRO A 51 -3.74 -2.11 -19.41
N CYS A 52 -2.63 -2.10 -18.66
CA CYS A 52 -1.82 -3.30 -18.44
C CYS A 52 -2.26 -4.17 -17.24
N GLY A 53 -3.15 -3.64 -16.39
CA GLY A 53 -3.71 -4.37 -15.23
C GLY A 53 -2.67 -4.83 -14.20
N TRP A 54 -1.48 -4.22 -14.17
CA TRP A 54 -0.46 -4.57 -13.17
C TRP A 54 -1.02 -4.41 -11.75
N TYR A 55 -0.68 -5.36 -10.88
CA TYR A 55 -0.97 -5.33 -9.46
C TYR A 55 0.24 -5.86 -8.69
N GLY A 56 0.60 -5.21 -7.59
CA GLY A 56 1.71 -5.67 -6.76
C GLY A 56 2.05 -4.74 -5.60
N ALA A 57 2.98 -5.18 -4.76
CA ALA A 57 3.50 -4.37 -3.66
C ALA A 57 4.13 -3.09 -4.20
N ALA A 58 3.88 -1.98 -3.53
CA ALA A 58 4.37 -0.68 -3.94
C ALA A 58 4.81 0.16 -2.73
N PRO A 59 5.82 1.04 -2.88
CA PRO A 59 6.16 2.00 -1.83
C PRO A 59 5.01 2.98 -1.61
N LEU A 60 4.90 3.54 -0.40
CA LEU A 60 3.98 4.65 -0.13
C LEU A 60 4.49 5.91 -0.84
N THR A 61 3.77 6.35 -1.86
CA THR A 61 4.07 7.57 -2.60
C THR A 61 2.92 8.54 -2.43
N THR A 62 3.01 9.44 -1.45
CA THR A 62 2.05 10.54 -1.25
C THR A 62 2.67 11.87 -1.67
N MET A 63 1.85 12.90 -1.85
CA MET A 63 2.30 14.24 -2.29
C MET A 63 3.36 14.86 -1.36
N THR A 64 3.31 14.55 -0.07
CA THR A 64 4.28 15.03 0.92
C THR A 64 5.56 14.19 0.98
N GLY A 65 5.66 13.14 0.16
CA GLY A 65 6.68 12.12 0.29
C GLY A 65 6.58 11.38 1.63
N ALA A 66 6.99 10.12 1.66
CA ALA A 66 7.26 9.45 2.93
C ALA A 66 8.54 10.03 3.58
N HIS A 67 8.52 11.31 3.97
CA HIS A 67 9.41 11.86 5.01
C HIS A 67 8.83 11.64 6.41
N ALA A 68 7.93 10.66 6.57
CA ALA A 68 7.38 10.26 7.86
C ALA A 68 8.32 9.25 8.54
N GLY A 69 9.45 9.74 9.07
CA GLY A 69 10.04 9.19 10.30
C GLY A 69 10.96 7.96 10.17
N ALA A 70 12.05 8.07 9.41
CA ALA A 70 13.29 7.43 9.86
C ALA A 70 13.88 8.33 10.97
N ARG A 71 13.52 8.05 12.23
CA ARG A 71 14.30 8.55 13.37
C ARG A 71 15.45 7.57 13.58
N SER A 72 16.65 8.04 13.27
CA SER A 72 17.93 7.46 13.69
C SER A 72 18.02 7.35 15.21
#